data_AF-A0A3D2VC25-F1
#
_entry.id   AF-A0A3D2VC25-F1
#
_cell.length_a   1.000
_cell.length_b   1.000
_cell.length_c   1.000
_cell.angle_alpha   90.00
_cell.angle_beta   90.00
_cell.angle_gamma   90.00
#
_symmetry.space_group_name_H-M   'P 1'
#
loop_
_entity.id
_entity.type
_entity.pdbx_description
1 polymer ?
#
loop_
_entity_poly.entity_id
_entity_poly.type
_entity_poly.pdbx_seq_one_letter_code
_entity_poly.pdbx_strand_id
1 'polypeptide(L)'
;MWRVPRACLISLGLILYTGLAWSLPECKTPQGLNSDDAANYCMIHTFRTACLLGLGYDLEKGNWTVMRSHYEGCTIKGCDQFLEETGALSESLFEKACNFVQFDRR
;
A
#
# COMPACT_ATOMS: atom_id res chain seq x y z
N MET A 1 57.14 -5.16 3.36
CA MET A 1 56.15 -4.76 2.33
C MET A 1 54.82 -5.36 2.71
N TRP A 2 53.88 -4.53 3.18
CA TRP A 2 52.68 -4.95 3.90
C TRP A 2 51.55 -5.32 2.94
N ARG A 3 50.92 -6.48 3.20
CA ARG A 3 49.74 -7.00 2.48
C ARG A 3 48.54 -6.11 2.76
N VAL A 4 47.88 -5.65 1.71
CA VAL A 4 46.56 -5.00 1.79
C VAL A 4 45.50 -6.10 1.91
N PRO A 5 44.71 -6.19 2.99
CA PRO A 5 43.64 -7.16 3.09
C PRO A 5 42.46 -6.76 2.18
N ARG A 6 41.95 -7.73 1.42
CA ARG A 6 40.75 -7.67 0.55
C ARG A 6 39.44 -7.50 1.34
N ALA A 7 39.43 -6.66 2.38
CA ALA A 7 38.28 -6.47 3.27
C ALA A 7 37.50 -5.18 3.00
N CYS A 8 37.84 -4.42 1.95
CA CYS A 8 37.26 -3.09 1.70
C CYS A 8 36.10 -3.05 0.68
N LEU A 9 35.68 -4.17 0.09
CA LEU A 9 34.72 -4.15 -1.03
C LEU A 9 33.33 -4.72 -0.74
N ILE A 10 33.04 -5.19 0.49
CA ILE A 10 31.75 -5.84 0.81
C ILE A 10 30.80 -4.93 1.61
N SER A 11 31.25 -3.77 2.08
CA SER A 11 30.41 -2.91 2.94
C SER A 11 29.59 -1.85 2.21
N LEU A 12 29.66 -1.77 0.87
CA LEU A 12 28.98 -0.75 0.07
C LEU A 12 27.67 -1.25 -0.59
N GLY A 13 27.09 -2.35 -0.10
CA GLY A 13 25.93 -3.02 -0.72
C GLY A 13 24.62 -2.95 0.07
N LEU A 14 24.55 -2.22 1.19
CA LEU A 14 23.38 -2.22 2.08
C LEU A 14 22.67 -0.86 2.24
N ILE A 15 22.99 0.14 1.40
CA ILE A 15 22.40 1.50 1.49
C ILE A 15 21.30 1.72 0.43
N LEU A 16 20.42 0.74 0.18
CA LEU A 16 19.30 0.92 -0.76
C LEU A 16 17.93 0.44 -0.25
N TYR A 17 17.77 0.18 1.05
CA TYR A 17 16.44 -0.15 1.63
C TYR A 17 15.78 1.00 2.40
N THR A 18 16.39 2.18 2.49
CA THR A 18 15.79 3.36 3.14
C THR A 18 15.08 4.29 2.16
N GLY A 19 15.14 4.00 0.86
CA GLY A 19 14.75 4.94 -0.18
C GLY A 19 13.37 4.70 -0.75
N LEU A 20 12.29 4.78 0.04
CA LEU A 20 10.96 5.23 -0.40
C LEU A 20 10.10 5.62 0.83
N ALA A 21 10.64 6.37 1.80
CA ALA A 21 9.79 7.09 2.76
C ALA A 21 9.21 8.34 2.07
N TRP A 22 8.43 8.13 1.02
CA TRP A 22 7.58 9.19 0.46
C TRP A 22 6.53 9.47 1.54
N SER A 23 6.15 10.74 1.70
CA SER A 23 5.08 11.23 2.57
C SER A 23 3.71 10.76 2.10
N LEU A 24 3.59 9.46 1.78
CA LEU A 24 2.34 8.82 1.43
C LEU A 24 1.36 9.06 2.57
N PRO A 25 0.07 9.28 2.25
CA PRO A 25 -0.96 9.39 3.25
C PRO A 25 -0.84 8.27 4.28
N GLU A 26 -0.86 8.61 5.56
CA GLU A 26 -0.83 7.60 6.61
C GLU A 26 -2.02 6.65 6.46
N CYS A 27 -1.76 5.36 6.57
CA CYS A 27 -2.80 4.36 6.66
C CYS A 27 -3.51 4.47 8.02
N LYS A 28 -4.63 5.22 8.04
CA LYS A 28 -5.52 5.28 9.20
C LYS A 28 -6.48 4.10 9.14
N THR A 29 -6.15 3.03 9.86
CA THR A 29 -6.98 1.82 9.94
C THR A 29 -8.29 2.10 10.68
N PRO A 30 -9.43 1.62 10.17
CA PRO A 30 -10.70 1.74 10.86
C PRO A 30 -10.74 0.87 12.11
N GLN A 31 -11.51 1.30 13.12
CA GLN A 31 -11.74 0.52 14.32
C GLN A 31 -12.52 -0.78 14.01
N GLY A 32 -12.30 -1.82 14.82
CA GLY A 32 -12.98 -3.10 14.71
C GLY A 32 -12.31 -4.11 13.78
N LEU A 33 -11.18 -3.77 13.17
CA LEU A 33 -10.32 -4.73 12.49
C LEU A 33 -9.40 -5.44 13.50
N ASN A 34 -9.17 -6.74 13.31
CA ASN A 34 -8.10 -7.44 14.01
C ASN A 34 -6.73 -7.02 13.44
N SER A 35 -5.63 -7.53 14.01
CA SER A 35 -4.28 -7.14 13.60
C SER A 35 -3.98 -7.47 12.13
N ASP A 36 -4.44 -8.62 11.65
CA ASP A 36 -4.17 -9.08 10.28
C ASP A 36 -5.00 -8.29 9.27
N ASP A 37 -6.27 -8.05 9.56
CA ASP A 37 -7.15 -7.23 8.73
C ASP A 37 -6.69 -5.77 8.70
N ALA A 38 -6.15 -5.25 9.81
CA ALA A 38 -5.55 -3.92 9.85
C ALA A 38 -4.32 -3.82 8.92
N ALA A 39 -3.46 -4.84 8.91
CA ALA A 39 -2.33 -4.91 8.00
C ALA A 39 -2.80 -5.02 6.53
N ASN A 40 -3.78 -5.88 6.26
CA ASN A 40 -4.37 -6.08 4.93
C ASN A 40 -5.06 -4.81 4.41
N TYR A 41 -5.77 -4.09 5.28
CA TYR A 41 -6.34 -2.78 4.98
C TYR A 41 -5.26 -1.80 4.53
N CYS A 42 -4.10 -1.80 5.19
CA CYS A 42 -2.99 -0.93 4.80
C CYS A 42 -2.31 -1.34 3.49
N MET A 43 -2.33 -2.62 3.12
CA MET A 43 -1.89 -3.05 1.79
C MET A 43 -2.84 -2.50 0.70
N ILE A 44 -4.15 -2.65 0.86
CA ILE A 44 -5.15 -2.07 -0.06
C ILE A 44 -5.03 -0.54 -0.12
N HIS A 45 -4.83 0.11 1.03
CA HIS A 45 -4.55 1.55 1.09
C HIS A 45 -3.35 1.92 0.22
N THR A 46 -2.25 1.16 0.31
CA THR A 46 -1.02 1.41 -0.45
C THR A 46 -1.26 1.30 -1.95
N PHE A 47 -1.96 0.25 -2.40
CA PHE A 47 -2.33 0.10 -3.82
C PHE A 47 -3.19 1.25 -4.33
N ARG A 48 -4.21 1.65 -3.57
CA ARG A 48 -5.06 2.79 -3.91
C ARG A 48 -4.24 4.07 -4.03
N THR A 49 -3.38 4.34 -3.06
CA THR A 49 -2.53 5.54 -3.03
C THR A 49 -1.60 5.57 -4.23
N ALA A 50 -0.94 4.45 -4.56
CA ALA A 50 -0.10 4.34 -5.75
C ALA A 50 -0.88 4.59 -7.05
N CYS A 51 -2.10 4.05 -7.16
CA CYS A 51 -2.99 4.31 -8.30
C CYS A 51 -3.36 5.80 -8.43
N LEU A 52 -3.69 6.47 -7.33
CA LEU A 52 -4.01 7.90 -7.31
C LEU A 52 -2.80 8.78 -7.68
N LEU A 53 -1.60 8.43 -7.20
CA LEU A 53 -0.36 9.09 -7.63
C LEU A 53 -0.12 8.90 -9.14
N GLY A 54 -0.38 7.70 -9.67
CA GLY A 54 -0.30 7.42 -11.10
C GLY A 54 -1.30 8.23 -11.95
N LEU A 55 -2.40 8.70 -11.35
CA LEU A 55 -3.35 9.63 -11.98
C LEU A 55 -2.93 11.10 -11.87
N GLY A 56 -1.80 11.39 -11.22
CA GLY A 56 -1.24 12.74 -11.10
C GLY A 56 -1.75 13.54 -9.89
N TYR A 57 -2.41 12.89 -8.91
CA TYR A 57 -2.81 13.57 -7.69
C TYR A 57 -1.61 13.83 -6.78
N ASP A 58 -1.54 15.04 -6.22
CA ASP A 58 -0.61 15.40 -5.13
C ASP A 58 -1.23 15.02 -3.78
N LEU A 59 -0.73 13.94 -3.19
CA LEU A 59 -1.22 13.37 -1.93
C LEU A 59 -0.35 13.73 -0.72
N GLU A 60 0.71 14.52 -0.91
CA GLU A 60 1.63 14.87 0.18
C GLU A 60 1.01 15.89 1.15
N LYS A 61 -0.02 16.61 0.70
CA LYS A 61 -0.73 17.60 1.51
C LYS A 61 -1.76 16.91 2.41
N GLY A 62 -1.82 17.30 3.68
CA GLY A 62 -2.77 16.73 4.66
C GLY A 62 -4.27 16.90 4.33
N ASN A 63 -4.62 17.64 3.28
CA ASN A 63 -5.97 17.92 2.81
C ASN A 63 -6.15 17.67 1.30
N TRP A 64 -5.46 16.67 0.75
CA TRP A 64 -5.60 16.29 -0.65
C TRP A 64 -7.07 16.01 -1.00
N THR A 65 -7.45 16.36 -2.22
CA THR A 65 -8.78 16.13 -2.77
C THR A 65 -8.64 15.38 -4.08
N VAL A 66 -9.43 14.32 -4.24
CA VAL A 66 -9.46 13.51 -5.46
C VAL A 66 -10.90 13.39 -5.95
N MET A 67 -11.07 13.15 -7.25
CA MET A 67 -12.38 12.77 -7.77
C MET A 67 -12.83 11.46 -7.12
N ARG A 68 -14.09 11.42 -6.66
CA ARG A 68 -14.68 10.23 -6.04
C ARG A 68 -14.57 9.00 -6.94
N SER A 69 -14.83 9.15 -8.25
CA SER A 69 -14.70 8.05 -9.21
C SER A 69 -13.28 7.49 -9.30
N HIS A 70 -12.25 8.34 -9.18
CA HIS A 70 -10.86 7.89 -9.17
C HIS A 70 -10.52 7.19 -7.85
N TYR A 71 -11.02 7.71 -6.73
CA TYR A 71 -10.84 7.07 -5.42
C TYR A 71 -11.46 5.67 -5.39
N GLU A 72 -12.72 5.55 -5.79
CA GLU A 72 -13.45 4.27 -5.84
C GLU A 72 -12.78 3.32 -6.83
N GLY A 73 -12.48 3.77 -8.04
CA GLY A 73 -11.81 2.94 -9.05
C GLY A 73 -10.42 2.46 -8.61
N CYS A 74 -9.63 3.30 -7.95
CA CYS A 74 -8.34 2.89 -7.39
C CYS A 74 -8.49 1.97 -6.17
N THR A 75 -9.55 2.13 -5.37
CA THR A 75 -9.84 1.22 -4.25
C THR A 75 -10.22 -0.16 -4.76
N ILE A 76 -11.09 -0.22 -5.77
CA ILE A 76 -11.47 -1.43 -6.51
C ILE A 76 -10.22 -2.17 -7.01
N LYS A 77 -9.33 -1.48 -7.73
CA LYS A 77 -8.08 -2.07 -8.22
C LYS A 77 -7.20 -2.61 -7.08
N GLY A 78 -7.14 -1.90 -5.96
CA GLY A 78 -6.37 -2.34 -4.79
C GLY A 78 -6.97 -3.60 -4.14
N CYS A 79 -8.29 -3.69 -4.07
CA CYS A 79 -8.99 -4.88 -3.58
C CYS A 79 -8.84 -6.07 -4.53
N ASP A 80 -8.92 -5.85 -5.84
CA ASP A 80 -8.68 -6.89 -6.85
C ASP A 80 -7.26 -7.44 -6.73
N GLN A 81 -6.24 -6.56 -6.71
CA GLN A 81 -4.84 -6.94 -6.54
C GLN A 81 -4.61 -7.71 -5.24
N PHE A 82 -5.17 -7.23 -4.13
CA PHE A 82 -5.06 -7.92 -2.84
C PHE A 82 -5.67 -9.32 -2.89
N LEU A 83 -6.84 -9.47 -3.52
CA LEU A 83 -7.52 -10.75 -3.64
C LEU A 83 -6.77 -11.71 -4.58
N GLU A 84 -6.15 -11.21 -5.63
CA GLU A 84 -5.26 -11.99 -6.51
C GLU A 84 -4.02 -12.51 -5.76
N GLU A 85 -3.46 -11.72 -4.84
CA GLU A 85 -2.26 -12.10 -4.07
C GLU A 85 -2.57 -13.03 -2.89
N THR A 86 -3.69 -12.82 -2.20
CA THR A 86 -4.00 -13.52 -0.94
C THR A 86 -5.04 -14.64 -1.10
N GLY A 87 -5.84 -14.60 -2.17
CA GLY A 87 -6.88 -15.58 -2.46
C GLY A 87 -8.13 -15.50 -1.56
N ALA A 88 -8.13 -14.65 -0.53
CA ALA A 88 -9.26 -14.53 0.39
C ALA A 88 -9.37 -13.12 0.97
N LEU A 89 -10.61 -12.69 1.20
CA LEU A 89 -10.94 -11.43 1.85
C LEU A 89 -11.82 -11.76 3.05
N SER A 90 -11.40 -11.32 4.25
CA SER A 90 -12.24 -11.45 5.44
C SER A 90 -13.48 -10.55 5.32
N GLU A 91 -14.56 -10.93 6.00
CA GLU A 91 -15.82 -10.16 6.02
C GLU A 91 -15.61 -8.74 6.58
N SER A 92 -14.84 -8.63 7.68
CA SER A 92 -14.44 -7.36 8.27
C SER A 92 -13.68 -6.47 7.28
N LEU A 93 -12.72 -7.02 6.54
CA LEU A 93 -11.96 -6.26 5.56
C LEU A 93 -12.82 -5.87 4.35
N PHE A 94 -13.69 -6.78 3.92
CA PHE A 94 -14.68 -6.53 2.89
C PHE A 94 -15.54 -5.31 3.22
N GLU A 95 -16.22 -5.33 4.36
CA GLU A 95 -17.10 -4.24 4.79
C GLU A 95 -16.38 -2.89 4.88
N LYS A 96 -15.11 -2.89 5.32
CA LYS A 96 -14.36 -1.66 5.59
C LYS A 96 -13.58 -1.11 4.40
N ALA A 97 -13.19 -1.94 3.43
CA ALA A 97 -12.34 -1.52 2.32
C ALA A 97 -12.89 -1.84 0.93
N CYS A 98 -13.56 -2.99 0.78
CA CYS A 98 -13.86 -3.58 -0.53
C CYS A 98 -15.35 -3.81 -0.77
N ASN A 99 -16.23 -3.14 -0.02
CA ASN A 99 -17.68 -3.24 -0.15
C ASN A 99 -18.17 -2.52 -1.42
N PHE A 100 -17.94 -3.15 -2.56
CA PHE A 100 -18.41 -2.72 -3.87
C PHE A 100 -19.16 -3.87 -4.55
N VAL A 101 -20.16 -3.51 -5.37
CA VAL A 101 -21.06 -4.46 -6.06
C VAL A 101 -20.33 -5.55 -6.85
N GLN A 102 -19.13 -5.27 -7.33
CA GLN A 102 -18.31 -6.24 -8.07
C GLN A 102 -17.76 -7.39 -7.22
N PHE A 103 -17.65 -7.18 -5.90
CA PHE A 103 -17.13 -8.15 -4.94
C PHE A 103 -18.26 -8.91 -4.21
N ASP A 104 -19.50 -8.40 -4.22
CA ASP A 104 -20.69 -9.04 -3.62
C ASP A 104 -21.06 -10.42 -4.20
N ARG A 105 -20.55 -10.76 -5.39
CA ARG A 105 -20.95 -11.96 -6.15
C ARG A 105 -19.94 -13.11 -6.10
N ARG A 106 -18.88 -12.98 -5.32
CA ARG A 106 -17.79 -13.98 -5.24
C ARG A 106 -17.92 -14.85 -4.01
#